data_AF-A0A561WC28-F1
#
_entry.id   AF-A0A561WC28-F1
#
_cell.length_a   1.000
_cell.length_b   1.000
_cell.length_c   1.000
_cell.angle_alpha   90.00
_cell.angle_beta   90.00
_cell.angle_gamma   90.00
#
_symmetry.space_group_name_H-M   'P 1'
#
loop_
_entity.id
_entity.type
_entity.pdbx_description
1 polymer ?
#
loop_
_entity_poly.entity_id
_entity_poly.type
_entity_poly.pdbx_seq_one_letter_code
_entity_poly.pdbx_strand_id
1 'polypeptide(L)' 'MRLRLLDDTEPTTPSSTELITTEELAKMLRVDPLSVRRWRTARPVQGPPFIQLSERVIMYSITDVREWLVSRRITPEAA' A
#
# COMPACT_ATOMS: atom_id res chain seq x y z
N MET A 1 -7.36 -17.06 41.75
CA MET A 1 -6.11 -17.02 40.95
C MET A 1 -6.49 -16.96 39.48
N ARG A 2 -6.23 -15.82 38.84
CA ARG A 2 -6.54 -15.55 37.43
C ARG A 2 -5.33 -15.99 36.60
N LEU A 3 -5.42 -17.10 35.88
CA LEU A 3 -4.31 -17.60 35.06
C LEU A 3 -4.63 -17.47 33.57
N ARG A 4 -3.96 -16.46 33.00
CA ARG A 4 -3.48 -16.32 31.61
C ARG A 4 -4.42 -16.69 30.47
N LEU A 5 -4.91 -15.62 29.83
CA LEU A 5 -5.13 -15.55 28.39
C LEU A 5 -3.94 -16.22 27.67
N LEU A 6 -4.21 -17.31 26.98
CA LEU A 6 -3.37 -17.74 25.89
C LEU A 6 -3.55 -16.70 24.80
N ASP A 7 -2.47 -16.00 24.46
CA ASP A 7 -2.37 -15.22 23.23
C ASP A 7 -2.85 -16.09 22.08
N ASP A 8 -3.92 -15.68 21.42
CA ASP A 8 -4.27 -16.15 20.07
C ASP A 8 -3.20 -15.61 19.11
N THR A 9 -2.01 -16.20 19.14
CA THR A 9 -1.03 -16.04 18.07
C THR A 9 -1.43 -16.97 16.94
N GLU A 10 -2.45 -16.58 16.17
CA GLU A 10 -2.68 -17.20 14.89
C GLU A 10 -1.46 -16.92 13.99
N PRO A 11 -0.91 -17.95 13.31
CA PRO A 11 0.10 -17.72 12.30
C PRO A 11 -0.56 -17.01 11.12
N THR A 12 -0.47 -15.68 11.09
CA THR A 12 -0.76 -14.88 9.89
C THR A 12 0.13 -15.39 8.77
N THR A 13 -0.42 -16.26 7.94
CA THR A 13 0.16 -16.68 6.68
C THR A 13 0.03 -15.47 5.74
N PRO A 14 1.11 -14.79 5.33
CA PRO A 14 0.98 -13.60 4.48
C PRO A 14 0.87 -14.07 3.03
N SER A 15 -0.34 -14.46 2.62
CA SER A 15 -0.63 -14.72 1.20
C SER A 15 -1.98 -14.19 0.75
N SER A 16 -2.57 -13.29 1.54
CA SER A 16 -3.71 -12.49 1.09
C SER A 16 -3.16 -11.30 0.29
N THR A 17 -3.28 -11.36 -1.03
CA THR A 17 -3.16 -10.17 -1.89
C THR A 17 -4.24 -9.18 -1.49
N GLU A 18 -3.92 -8.38 -0.48
CA GLU A 18 -4.84 -7.38 0.06
C GLU A 18 -4.90 -6.22 -0.94
N LEU A 19 -6.07 -6.06 -1.55
CA LEU A 19 -6.36 -4.95 -2.45
C LEU A 19 -6.93 -3.80 -1.64
N ILE A 20 -6.30 -2.64 -1.75
CA ILE A 20 -6.73 -1.41 -1.08
C ILE A 20 -7.18 -0.36 -2.08
N THR A 21 -8.13 0.47 -1.65
CA THR A 21 -8.65 1.61 -2.39
C THR A 21 -7.64 2.76 -2.47
N THR A 22 -7.96 3.78 -3.27
CA THR A 22 -7.15 5.01 -3.34
C THR A 22 -7.10 5.72 -1.99
N GLU A 23 -8.22 5.72 -1.27
CA GLU A 23 -8.40 6.36 0.02
C GLU A 23 -7.62 5.65 1.13
N GLU A 24 -7.57 4.31 1.10
CA GLU A 24 -6.75 3.51 2.01
C GLU A 24 -5.26 3.66 1.73
N LEU A 25 -4.85 3.65 0.45
CA LEU A 25 -3.47 3.92 0.06
C LEU A 25 -3.03 5.31 0.54
N ALA A 26 -3.89 6.32 0.36
CA ALA A 26 -3.61 7.69 0.79
C ALA A 26 -3.40 7.77 2.31
N LYS A 27 -4.25 7.10 3.09
CA LYS A 27 -4.09 6.97 4.56
C LYS A 27 -2.78 6.27 4.92
N MET A 28 -2.45 5.17 4.25
CA MET A 28 -1.23 4.40 4.47
C MET A 28 0.03 5.25 4.22
N LEU A 29 0.05 6.01 3.13
CA LEU A 29 1.16 6.88 2.75
C LEU A 29 1.13 8.25 3.46
N ARG A 30 0.07 8.53 4.23
CA ARG A 30 -0.20 9.82 4.88
C ARG A 30 -0.18 10.99 3.89
N VAL A 31 -0.78 10.80 2.72
CA VAL A 31 -0.96 11.83 1.68
C VAL A 31 -2.44 12.08 1.44
N ASP A 32 -2.76 13.19 0.79
CA ASP A 32 -4.13 13.47 0.34
C ASP A 32 -4.53 12.51 -0.82
N PRO A 33 -5.76 11.95 -0.85
CA PRO A 33 -6.22 11.11 -1.95
C PRO A 33 -6.14 11.79 -3.33
N LEU A 34 -6.29 13.12 -3.41
CA LEU A 34 -6.11 13.87 -4.64
C LEU A 34 -4.66 13.81 -5.14
N SER A 35 -3.67 13.76 -4.24
CA SER A 35 -2.26 13.57 -4.61
C SER A 35 -2.05 12.23 -5.30
N VAL A 36 -2.64 11.16 -4.78
CA VAL A 36 -2.60 9.83 -5.42
C VAL A 36 -3.27 9.86 -6.79
N ARG A 37 -4.42 10.55 -6.93
CA ARG A 37 -5.09 10.73 -8.22
C ARG A 37 -4.19 11.49 -9.21
N ARG A 38 -3.54 12.57 -8.76
CA ARG A 38 -2.60 13.36 -9.58
C ARG A 38 -1.41 12.55 -10.05
N TRP A 39 -0.86 11.68 -9.21
CA TRP A 39 0.25 10.79 -9.60
C TRP A 39 -0.11 9.90 -10.78
N ARG A 40 -1.33 9.32 -10.78
CA ARG A 40 -1.81 8.49 -11.89
C ARG A 40 -1.96 9.24 -13.21
N THR A 41 -2.32 10.53 -13.14
CA THR A 41 -2.51 11.37 -14.33
C THR A 41 -1.26 12.12 -14.77
N ALA A 42 -0.20 12.11 -13.96
CA ALA A 42 1.07 12.75 -14.30
C ALA A 42 1.70 12.10 -15.53
N ARG A 43 2.51 12.86 -16.26
CA ARG A 43 3.33 12.35 -17.36
C ARG A 43 4.81 12.66 -17.08
N PRO A 44 5.67 11.65 -16.85
CA PRO A 44 5.36 10.22 -16.80
C PRO A 44 4.46 9.84 -15.61
N VAL A 45 3.76 8.71 -15.71
CA VAL A 45 2.89 8.20 -14.64
C VAL A 45 3.72 7.96 -13.39
N GLN A 46 3.21 8.40 -12.24
CA GLN A 46 3.87 8.28 -10.95
C GLN A 46 3.03 7.43 -9.99
N GLY A 47 3.66 7.04 -8.88
CA GLY A 47 3.01 6.27 -7.82
C GLY A 47 3.19 4.76 -7.98
N PRO A 48 2.61 3.98 -7.05
CA PRO A 48 2.65 2.52 -7.10
C PRO A 48 1.80 1.98 -8.26
N PRO A 49 2.06 0.74 -8.71
CA PRO A 49 1.23 0.06 -9.68
C PRO A 49 -0.24 0.03 -9.25
N PHE A 50 -1.14 0.27 -10.20
CA PHE A 50 -2.58 0.31 -9.93
C PHE A 50 -3.33 -0.68 -10.83
N ILE A 51 -4.42 -1.22 -10.29
CA ILE A 51 -5.32 -2.13 -10.99
C ILE A 51 -6.59 -1.36 -11.30
N GLN A 52 -6.87 -1.18 -12.59
CA GLN A 52 -8.12 -0.59 -13.04
C GLN A 52 -9.18 -1.68 -13.20
N LEU A 53 -10.12 -1.75 -12.25
CA LEU A 53 -11.24 -2.70 -12.32
C LEU A 53 -12.39 -2.18 -13.18
N SER A 54 -12.57 -0.84 -13.22
CA SER A 54 -13.53 -0.15 -14.10
C SER A 54 -13.10 1.29 -14.36
N GLU A 55 -13.88 2.07 -15.10
CA GLU A 55 -13.61 3.51 -15.32
C GLU A 55 -13.47 4.31 -14.03
N ARG A 56 -14.18 3.93 -12.95
CA ARG A 56 -14.20 4.67 -11.68
C ARG A 56 -13.55 3.94 -10.52
N VAL A 57 -13.27 2.64 -10.66
CA VAL A 57 -12.75 1.80 -9.57
C VAL A 57 -11.29 1.46 -9.85
N ILE A 58 -10.41 2.04 -9.01
CA ILE A 58 -8.97 1.79 -9.01
C ILE A 58 -8.58 1.21 -7.66
N MET A 59 -7.89 0.08 -7.69
CA MET A 59 -7.36 -0.62 -6.52
C MET A 59 -5.84 -0.72 -6.60
N TYR A 60 -5.22 -1.02 -5.46
CA TYR A 60 -3.79 -1.21 -5.32
C TYR A 60 -3.52 -2.50 -4.56
N SER A 61 -2.59 -3.31 -5.05
CA SER A 61 -2.03 -4.43 -4.30
C SER A 61 -1.10 -3.89 -3.21
N ILE A 62 -1.30 -4.27 -1.95
CA ILE A 62 -0.37 -3.88 -0.87
C ILE A 62 1.06 -4.34 -1.16
N THR A 63 1.22 -5.51 -1.79
CA THR A 63 2.54 -6.04 -2.16
C THR A 63 3.24 -5.09 -3.13
N ASP A 64 2.57 -4.69 -4.21
CA ASP A 64 3.12 -3.80 -5.24
C ASP A 64 3.45 -2.42 -4.66
N VAL A 65 2.60 -1.92 -3.74
CA VAL A 65 2.84 -0.66 -3.03
C VAL A 65 4.12 -0.74 -2.18
N ARG A 66 4.33 -1.86 -1.47
CA ARG A 66 5.54 -2.08 -0.67
C ARG A 66 6.78 -2.17 -1.56
N GLU A 67 6.72 -2.92 -2.65
CA GLU A 67 7.81 -3.03 -3.63
C GLU A 67 8.17 -1.67 -4.22
N TRP A 68 7.16 -0.87 -4.58
CA TRP A 68 7.35 0.49 -5.06
C TRP A 68 8.02 1.42 -4.03
N LEU A 69 7.66 1.29 -2.74
CA LEU A 69 8.32 2.04 -1.67
C LEU A 69 9.80 1.62 -1.53
N VAL A 70 10.09 0.33 -1.63
CA VAL A 70 11.46 -0.19 -1.59
C VAL A 70 12.27 0.34 -2.77
N SER A 71 11.71 0.34 -3.99
CA SER A 71 12.42 0.81 -5.19
C SER A 71 12.73 2.31 -5.17
N ARG A 72 12.01 3.10 -4.37
CA ARG A 72 12.22 4.54 -4.20
C ARG A 72 13.00 4.91 -2.94
N ARG A 73 13.35 3.93 -2.12
CA ARG A 73 14.09 4.18 -0.87
C ARG A 73 15.49 4.67 -1.22
N ILE A 74 15.78 5.92 -0.85
CA ILE A 74 17.14 6.46 -0.90
C ILE A 74 17.80 6.18 0.45
N THR A 75 18.90 5.43 0.46
CA THR A 75 19.74 5.23 1.63
C THR A 75 20.85 6.29 1.65
N PRO A 76 20.89 7.18 2.66
CA PRO A 76 21.84 8.31 2.69
C PRO A 76 23.32 7.91 2.59
N GLU A 77 23.68 6.70 3.02
CA GLU A 77 25.07 6.20 2.99
C GLU A 77 25.55 5.78 1.58
N ALA A 78 24.66 5.78 0.58
CA ALA A 78 24.96 5.36 -0.79
C ALA A 78 24.86 6.51 -1.81
N ALA A 79 24.78 7.77 -1.36
CA ALA A 79 24.64 8.96 -2.20
C ALA A 79 25.92 9.76 -2.32
#